data_AF-A0A1L9QW20-F1
#
_entry.id   AF-A0A1L9QW20-F1
#
_cell.length_a   1.000
_cell.length_b   1.000
_cell.length_c   1.000
_cell.angle_alpha   90.00
_cell.angle_beta   90.00
_cell.angle_gamma   90.00
#
_symmetry.space_group_name_H-M   'P 1'
#
loop_
_entity.id
_entity.type
_entity.pdbx_description
1 polymer ?
#
loop_
_entity_poly.entity_id
_entity_poly.type
_entity_poly.pdbx_seq_one_letter_code
_entity_poly.pdbx_strand_id
1 'polypeptide(L)'
;MSQKSERRKLLFAPPEWDDVYPLEKLRKKKKELTQKKLAKEIGVGESTYQRWVGRNVEPSLNSKQIRKLCEILGITFDEYCDLFKDYED
;
A
#
# COMPACT_ATOMS: atom_id res chain seq x y z
N MET A 1 -9.57 31.96 10.75
CA MET A 1 -8.26 31.28 10.63
C MET A 1 -8.52 29.79 10.41
N SER A 2 -7.93 29.24 9.35
CA SER A 2 -8.07 27.87 8.81
C SER A 2 -8.73 26.80 9.69
N GLN A 3 -10.00 26.49 9.43
CA GLN A 3 -10.58 25.17 9.69
C GLN A 3 -10.01 24.17 8.67
N LYS A 4 -8.73 23.79 8.82
CA LYS A 4 -8.12 22.68 8.08
C LYS A 4 -7.38 21.80 9.07
N SER A 5 -8.09 20.89 9.74
CA SER A 5 -7.58 19.55 10.11
C SER A 5 -8.51 18.75 11.04
N GLU A 6 -9.83 18.89 10.96
CA GLU A 6 -10.77 17.91 11.54
C GLU A 6 -10.95 16.66 10.66
N ARG A 7 -9.85 16.17 10.06
CA ARG A 7 -9.81 14.86 9.37
C ARG A 7 -8.71 13.94 9.92
N ARG A 8 -8.18 14.25 11.12
CA ARG A 8 -7.21 13.40 11.83
C ARG A 8 -7.88 12.39 12.77
N LYS A 9 -9.05 11.87 12.39
CA LYS A 9 -9.76 10.79 13.10
C LYS A 9 -10.34 9.75 12.13
N LEU A 10 -9.61 9.46 11.05
CA LEU A 10 -9.58 8.12 10.48
C LEU A 10 -8.26 7.48 10.95
N LEU A 11 -8.09 7.44 12.27
CA LEU A 11 -6.98 6.79 12.94
C LEU A 11 -7.47 5.37 13.22
N PHE A 12 -6.78 4.37 12.68
CA PHE A 12 -7.09 2.95 12.80
C PHE A 12 -8.36 2.52 12.08
N ALA A 13 -8.20 2.06 10.83
CA ALA A 13 -8.92 0.84 10.47
C ALA A 13 -8.64 -0.19 11.58
N PRO A 14 -9.64 -0.96 12.04
CA PRO A 14 -9.44 -1.94 13.10
C PRO A 14 -8.21 -2.80 12.77
N PRO A 15 -7.30 -3.05 13.73
CA PRO A 15 -6.05 -3.77 13.51
C PRO A 15 -6.22 -5.16 12.89
N GLU A 16 -7.45 -5.66 12.86
CA GLU A 16 -7.87 -6.92 12.24
C GLU A 16 -7.91 -6.88 10.69
N TRP A 17 -7.92 -5.69 10.04
CA TRP A 17 -8.02 -5.56 8.57
C TRP A 17 -6.70 -5.13 7.90
N ASP A 18 -5.74 -4.65 8.68
CA ASP A 18 -4.41 -4.20 8.23
C ASP A 18 -3.50 -5.40 7.85
N ASP A 19 -3.95 -6.63 8.11
CA ASP A 19 -3.26 -7.89 7.77
C ASP A 19 -3.85 -8.60 6.54
N VAL A 20 -4.92 -8.06 5.96
CA VAL A 20 -5.57 -8.63 4.76
C VAL A 20 -4.86 -8.17 3.49
N TYR A 21 -4.33 -6.94 3.44
CA TYR A 21 -3.74 -6.42 2.21
C TYR A 21 -2.29 -6.91 2.00
N PRO A 22 -2.00 -7.58 0.87
CA PRO A 22 -0.70 -8.23 0.64
C PRO A 22 0.50 -7.27 0.70
N LEU A 23 0.37 -6.07 0.12
CA LEU A 23 1.44 -5.07 0.15
C LEU A 23 1.69 -4.50 1.53
N GLU A 24 0.66 -4.41 2.36
CA GLU A 24 0.82 -3.89 3.72
C GLU A 24 1.55 -4.89 4.60
N LYS A 25 1.27 -6.19 4.42
CA LYS A 25 2.03 -7.28 5.03
C LYS A 25 3.51 -7.22 4.66
N LEU A 26 3.83 -6.99 3.38
CA LEU A 26 5.22 -6.83 2.93
C LEU A 26 5.86 -5.54 3.46
N ARG A 27 5.12 -4.43 3.51
CA ARG A 27 5.59 -3.18 4.12
C ARG A 27 5.87 -3.38 5.61
N LYS A 28 5.01 -4.07 6.37
CA LYS A 28 5.21 -4.37 7.79
C LYS A 28 6.46 -5.22 8.05
N LYS A 29 6.78 -6.17 7.15
CA LYS A 29 8.07 -6.90 7.19
C LYS A 29 9.27 -5.95 7.07
N LYS A 30 9.12 -4.83 6.34
CA LYS A 30 10.11 -3.75 6.26
C LYS A 30 9.84 -2.73 7.37
N LYS A 31 10.35 -3.01 8.58
CA LYS A 31 10.16 -2.23 9.83
C LYS A 31 10.28 -0.69 9.72
N GLU A 32 10.93 -0.17 8.69
CA GLU A 32 11.26 1.26 8.52
C GLU A 32 10.46 1.99 7.42
N LEU A 33 9.52 1.31 6.74
CA LEU A 33 8.74 1.90 5.63
C LEU A 33 7.34 2.33 6.06
N THR A 34 7.09 3.64 6.12
CA THR A 34 5.74 4.20 6.32
C THR A 34 4.94 4.17 5.01
N GLN A 35 3.60 4.10 5.08
CA GLN A 35 2.73 4.16 3.89
C GLN A 35 3.04 5.39 3.03
N LYS A 36 3.25 6.54 3.68
CA LYS A 36 3.64 7.80 3.03
C LYS A 36 4.96 7.69 2.27
N LYS A 37 5.99 7.11 2.90
CA LYS A 37 7.31 6.96 2.29
C LYS A 37 7.23 6.00 1.10
N LEU A 38 6.60 4.84 1.28
CA LEU A 38 6.39 3.86 0.22
C LEU A 38 5.65 4.48 -0.99
N ALA A 39 4.53 5.18 -0.74
CA ALA A 39 3.76 5.85 -1.79
C ALA A 39 4.63 6.88 -2.55
N LYS A 40 5.38 7.70 -1.83
CA LYS A 40 6.28 8.71 -2.42
C LYS A 40 7.36 8.07 -3.30
N GLU A 41 7.98 6.97 -2.84
CA GLU A 41 9.04 6.28 -3.59
C GLU A 41 8.50 5.63 -4.89
N ILE A 42 7.29 5.08 -4.84
CA ILE A 42 6.59 4.53 -6.02
C ILE A 42 6.12 5.65 -6.96
N GLY A 43 5.96 6.87 -6.45
CA GLY A 43 5.46 8.03 -7.20
C GLY A 43 3.94 8.11 -7.23
N VAL A 44 3.26 7.62 -6.19
CA VAL A 44 1.81 7.72 -6.02
C VAL A 44 1.46 8.55 -4.79
N GLY A 45 0.25 9.11 -4.78
CA GLY A 45 -0.24 9.84 -3.62
C GLY A 45 -0.47 8.93 -2.42
N GLU A 46 -0.20 9.42 -1.20
CA GLU A 46 -0.52 8.72 0.05
C GLU A 46 -1.99 8.31 0.10
N SER A 47 -2.90 9.21 -0.31
CA SER A 47 -4.35 8.93 -0.38
C SER A 47 -4.68 7.79 -1.34
N THR A 48 -3.93 7.66 -2.44
CA THR A 48 -4.09 6.57 -3.40
C THR A 48 -3.70 5.24 -2.77
N TYR A 49 -2.56 5.21 -2.08
CA TYR A 49 -2.10 4.02 -1.35
C TYR A 49 -3.07 3.61 -0.25
N GLN A 50 -3.54 4.56 0.57
CA GLN A 50 -4.53 4.30 1.62
C GLN A 50 -5.85 3.78 1.05
N ARG A 51 -6.27 4.27 -0.13
CA ARG A 51 -7.46 3.77 -0.81
C ARG A 51 -7.28 2.31 -1.23
N TRP A 52 -6.08 1.92 -1.68
CA TRP A 52 -5.81 0.53 -2.05
C TRP A 52 -5.91 -0.41 -0.85
N VAL A 53 -5.24 -0.07 0.25
CA VAL A 53 -5.28 -0.82 1.49
C VAL A 53 -6.71 -0.88 2.04
N GLY A 54 -7.36 0.27 2.22
CA GLY A 54 -8.67 0.37 2.86
C GLY A 54 -9.82 -0.21 2.04
N ARG A 55 -9.64 -0.40 0.73
CA ARG A 55 -10.62 -1.08 -0.14
C ARG A 55 -10.17 -2.48 -0.56
N ASN A 56 -9.02 -2.94 -0.10
CA ASN A 56 -8.41 -4.20 -0.51
C ASN A 56 -8.34 -4.36 -2.05
N VAL A 57 -8.03 -3.28 -2.78
CA VAL A 57 -8.01 -3.30 -4.25
C VAL A 57 -6.59 -3.45 -4.79
N GLU A 58 -6.48 -4.11 -5.94
CA GLU A 58 -5.23 -4.19 -6.67
C GLU A 58 -4.74 -2.77 -7.02
N PRO A 59 -3.45 -2.45 -6.79
CA PRO A 59 -2.94 -1.13 -7.02
C PRO A 59 -2.71 -0.95 -8.52
N SER A 60 -3.40 0.01 -9.12
CA SER A 60 -3.21 0.37 -10.52
C SER A 60 -1.87 1.09 -10.70
N LEU A 61 -0.83 0.28 -10.96
CA LEU A 61 0.55 0.72 -11.11
C LEU A 61 1.04 0.41 -12.53
N ASN A 62 1.79 1.34 -13.11
CA ASN A 62 2.50 1.08 -14.36
C ASN A 62 3.69 0.14 -14.12
N SER A 63 4.17 -0.55 -15.16
CA SER A 63 5.32 -1.47 -15.06
C SER A 63 6.56 -0.85 -14.41
N LYS A 64 6.82 0.44 -14.64
CA LYS A 64 7.91 1.19 -13.99
C LYS A 64 7.71 1.32 -12.48
N GLN A 65 6.47 1.54 -12.05
CA GLN A 65 6.11 1.70 -10.64
C GLN A 65 6.10 0.35 -9.91
N ILE A 66 5.62 -0.70 -10.58
CA ILE A 66 5.69 -2.07 -10.06
C ILE A 66 7.15 -2.47 -9.85
N ARG A 67 8.03 -2.19 -10.83
CA ARG A 67 9.47 -2.46 -10.68
C ARG A 67 10.08 -1.73 -9.48
N LYS A 68 9.79 -0.43 -9.30
CA LYS A 68 10.22 0.31 -8.11
C LYS A 68 9.68 -0.27 -6.81
N LEU A 69 8.40 -0.60 -6.78
CA LEU A 69 7.76 -1.24 -5.63
C LEU A 69 8.47 -2.55 -5.27
N CYS A 70 8.76 -3.39 -6.28
CA CYS A 70 9.51 -4.63 -6.14
C CYS A 70 10.91 -4.38 -5.59
N GLU A 71 11.64 -3.38 -6.10
CA GLU A 71 12.97 -3.00 -5.61
C GLU A 71 12.94 -2.53 -4.14
N ILE A 72 11.96 -1.72 -3.76
CA ILE A 72 11.81 -1.19 -2.38
C ILE A 72 11.44 -2.32 -1.40
N LEU A 73 10.50 -3.18 -1.80
CA LEU A 73 10.04 -4.30 -0.99
C LEU A 73 11.02 -5.50 -1.05
N GLY A 74 11.95 -5.51 -2.00
CA GLY A 74 12.87 -6.61 -2.25
C GLY A 74 12.15 -7.91 -2.65
N ILE A 75 11.07 -7.78 -3.42
CA ILE A 75 10.31 -8.91 -3.97
C ILE A 75 10.52 -8.99 -5.48
N THR A 76 10.20 -10.12 -6.08
CA THR A 76 10.18 -10.24 -7.55
C THR A 76 8.83 -9.83 -8.14
N PHE A 77 8.79 -9.61 -9.46
CA PHE A 77 7.53 -9.34 -10.17
C PHE A 77 6.56 -10.54 -10.09
N ASP A 78 7.09 -11.77 -10.07
CA ASP A 78 6.30 -12.99 -9.91
C ASP A 78 5.63 -13.02 -8.53
N GLU A 79 6.41 -12.76 -7.46
CA GLU A 79 5.84 -12.62 -6.12
C GLU A 79 4.79 -11.51 -6.07
N TYR A 80 5.02 -10.36 -6.71
CA TYR A 80 4.01 -9.29 -6.78
C TYR A 80 2.71 -9.76 -7.45
N CYS A 81 2.78 -10.53 -8.53
CA CYS A 81 1.59 -11.11 -9.18
C CYS A 81 0.89 -12.13 -8.28
N ASP A 82 1.66 -12.96 -7.58
CA ASP A 82 1.14 -13.98 -6.67
C ASP A 82 0.32 -13.37 -5.51
N LEU A 83 0.70 -12.18 -5.05
CA LEU A 83 -0.05 -11.43 -4.02
C LEU A 83 -1.51 -11.14 -4.39
N PHE A 84 -1.81 -11.00 -5.69
CA PHE A 84 -3.13 -10.60 -6.18
C PHE A 84 -3.83 -11.71 -7.00
N LYS A 85 -3.16 -12.84 -7.21
CA LYS A 85 -3.70 -14.01 -7.95
C LYS A 85 -4.89 -14.70 -7.27
N ASP A 86 -5.08 -14.52 -5.96
CA ASP A 86 -6.10 -15.20 -5.16
C ASP A 86 -7.55 -14.70 -5.41
N TYR A 87 -7.76 -13.86 -6.43
CA TYR A 87 -9.07 -13.27 -6.78
C TYR A 87 -9.68 -13.84 -8.07
N GLU A 88 -9.10 -14.90 -8.65
CA GLU A 88 -9.71 -15.65 -9.75
C GLU A 88 -10.04 -17.09 -9.28
N ASP A 89 -11.22 -17.28 -8.70
CA ASP A 89 -12.04 -18.50 -8.84
C ASP A 89 -13.49 -18.10 -9.14
#